data_AF-A0AAU2NBP7-F1
#
_entry.id   AF-A0AAU2NBP7-F1
#
_cell.length_a   1.000
_cell.length_b   1.000
_cell.length_c   1.000
_cell.angle_alpha   90.00
_cell.angle_beta   90.00
_cell.angle_gamma   90.00
#
_symmetry.space_group_name_H-M   'P 1'
#
loop_
_entity.id
_entity.type
_entity.pdbx_description
1 polymer ?
#
loop_
_entity_poly.entity_id
_entity_poly.type
_entity_poly.pdbx_seq_one_letter_code
_entity_poly.pdbx_strand_id
1 'polypeptide(L)'
;MAAMVGLFWVTPDAVYVGSPPNAIGICVRLTSYGLEAADPDTPLSWSWAELRSAVVEDVPGHHPVGRAAKLLGAMFSAAIGGEFAGEGPPEMRLRLETDEGTREVTVHAAAAGGYLTEEVRLSQDLLDRFVAGTADPRAVEEWGREHAAEGTPEPRVRETLLRTWAQL
;
A
#
# COMPACT_ATOMS: atom_id res chain seq x y z
N MET A 1 -13.86 -7.36 2.17
CA MET A 1 -13.58 -7.28 0.73
C MET A 1 -12.85 -5.95 0.48
N ALA A 2 -11.87 -5.93 -0.42
CA ALA A 2 -10.88 -4.85 -0.52
C ALA A 2 -10.38 -4.70 -1.96
N ALA A 3 -9.75 -3.56 -2.25
CA ALA A 3 -9.20 -3.22 -3.55
C ALA A 3 -7.75 -2.79 -3.43
N MET A 4 -6.89 -3.26 -4.35
CA MET A 4 -5.55 -2.71 -4.53
C MET A 4 -5.63 -1.56 -5.54
N VAL A 5 -5.04 -0.41 -5.21
CA VAL A 5 -4.90 0.74 -6.12
C VAL A 5 -3.47 1.27 -6.02
N GLY A 6 -2.63 0.89 -7.00
CA GLY A 6 -1.19 1.12 -6.93
C GLY A 6 -0.58 0.46 -5.69
N LEU A 7 0.23 1.20 -4.93
CA LEU A 7 0.83 0.70 -3.69
C LEU A 7 -0.16 0.62 -2.52
N PHE A 8 -1.42 0.99 -2.69
CA PHE A 8 -2.37 1.08 -1.59
C PHE A 8 -3.33 -0.12 -1.57
N TRP A 9 -3.47 -0.75 -0.40
CA TRP A 9 -4.56 -1.67 -0.13
C TRP A 9 -5.69 -0.91 0.58
N VAL A 10 -6.82 -0.83 -0.08
CA VAL A 10 -7.97 -0.03 0.35
C VAL A 10 -9.08 -0.97 0.79
N THR A 11 -9.57 -0.76 2.02
CA THR A 11 -10.77 -1.39 2.56
C THR A 11 -11.82 -0.30 2.83
N PRO A 12 -13.07 -0.67 3.17
CA PRO A 12 -14.05 0.31 3.62
C PRO A 12 -13.63 1.09 4.87
N ASP A 13 -12.76 0.53 5.70
CA ASP A 13 -12.43 1.06 7.02
C ASP A 13 -11.02 1.65 7.11
N ALA A 14 -10.12 1.31 6.18
CA ALA A 14 -8.71 1.68 6.26
C ALA A 14 -8.00 1.64 4.90
N VAL A 15 -6.91 2.40 4.83
CA VAL A 15 -5.97 2.39 3.71
C VAL A 15 -4.60 1.98 4.25
N TYR A 16 -3.93 1.06 3.56
CA TYR A 16 -2.61 0.58 3.93
C TYR A 16 -1.61 0.79 2.79
N VAL A 17 -0.35 1.03 3.12
CA VAL A 17 0.77 0.92 2.17
C VAL A 17 1.17 -0.54 2.07
N GLY A 18 1.20 -1.08 0.85
CA GLY A 18 1.39 -2.50 0.64
C GLY A 18 0.15 -3.29 1.07
N SER A 19 0.34 -4.38 1.80
CA SER A 19 -0.71 -5.29 2.26
C SER A 19 -1.37 -4.82 3.57
N PRO A 20 -2.58 -5.32 3.89
CA PRO A 20 -3.16 -5.17 5.23
C PRO A 20 -2.33 -5.95 6.28
N PRO A 21 -2.65 -5.85 7.59
CA PRO A 21 -1.98 -6.61 8.64
C PRO A 21 -1.82 -8.10 8.30
N ASN A 22 -0.59 -8.60 8.37
CA ASN A 22 -0.30 -10.03 8.20
C ASN A 22 -0.55 -10.80 9.51
N ALA A 23 -0.25 -12.11 9.52
CA ALA A 23 -0.48 -12.97 10.69
C ALA A 23 0.27 -12.54 11.96
N ILE A 24 1.36 -11.77 11.82
CA ILE A 24 2.16 -11.21 12.94
C ILE A 24 1.87 -9.72 13.16
N GLY A 25 0.84 -9.17 12.51
CA GLY A 25 0.35 -7.81 12.73
C GLY A 25 1.09 -6.70 11.98
N ILE A 26 2.09 -7.03 11.13
CA ILE A 26 2.87 -5.99 10.42
C ILE A 26 2.01 -5.31 9.37
N CYS A 27 1.90 -3.98 9.46
CA CYS A 27 1.32 -3.13 8.41
C CYS A 27 1.70 -1.66 8.59
N VAL A 28 1.45 -0.88 7.54
CA VAL A 28 1.46 0.59 7.61
C VAL A 28 0.11 1.11 7.18
N ARG A 29 -0.61 1.78 8.08
CA ARG A 29 -1.91 2.40 7.86
C ARG A 29 -1.73 3.89 7.56
N LEU A 30 -2.43 4.37 6.53
CA LEU A 30 -2.58 5.80 6.24
C LEU A 30 -3.79 6.33 7.00
N THR A 31 -3.65 7.53 7.57
CA THR A 31 -4.75 8.27 8.22
C THR A 31 -4.67 9.74 7.84
N SER A 32 -5.73 10.50 8.12
CA SER A 32 -5.69 11.97 7.95
C SER A 32 -4.65 12.68 8.83
N TYR A 33 -4.16 12.02 9.88
CA TYR A 33 -3.19 12.62 10.81
C TYR A 33 -1.75 12.24 10.46
N GLY A 34 -1.54 11.11 9.80
CA GLY A 34 -0.21 10.58 9.54
C GLY A 34 -0.18 9.10 9.20
N LEU A 35 1.00 8.52 9.37
CA LEU A 35 1.29 7.10 9.23
C LEU A 35 1.26 6.40 10.59
N GLU A 36 0.66 5.22 10.62
CA GLU A 36 0.75 4.31 11.76
C GLU A 36 1.34 2.99 11.28
N ALA A 37 2.51 2.62 11.81
CA ALA A 37 3.12 1.33 11.59
C ALA A 37 2.84 0.42 12.79
N ALA A 38 2.28 -0.74 12.51
CA ALA A 38 2.22 -1.83 13.47
C ALA A 38 3.44 -2.73 13.25
N ASP A 39 4.26 -2.88 14.28
CA ASP A 39 5.37 -3.83 14.37
C ASP A 39 5.16 -4.65 15.66
N PRO A 40 5.45 -5.97 15.67
CA PRO A 40 5.31 -6.82 16.86
C PRO A 40 5.99 -6.27 18.12
N ASP A 41 7.05 -5.47 18.01
CA ASP A 41 7.78 -4.98 19.17
C ASP A 41 7.24 -3.65 19.73
N THR A 42 6.79 -2.72 18.89
CA THR A 42 6.22 -1.42 19.32
C THR A 42 5.44 -0.76 18.19
N PRO A 43 4.17 -0.32 18.41
CA PRO A 43 3.47 0.49 17.44
C PRO A 43 4.14 1.87 17.30
N LEU A 44 4.40 2.28 16.06
CA LEU A 44 5.03 3.55 15.72
C LEU A 44 4.04 4.42 14.96
N SER A 45 4.06 5.72 15.22
CA SER A 45 3.26 6.68 14.47
C SER A 45 4.07 7.94 14.16
N TRP A 46 3.77 8.52 13.00
CA TRP A 46 4.35 9.77 12.54
C TRP A 46 3.24 10.63 11.96
N SER A 47 3.12 11.86 12.42
CA SER A 47 2.22 12.82 11.79
C SER A 47 2.74 13.26 10.42
N TRP A 48 1.86 13.71 9.54
CA TRP A 48 2.28 14.25 8.24
C TRP A 48 3.25 15.43 8.37
N ALA A 49 3.11 16.25 9.43
CA ALA A 49 3.96 17.40 9.68
C ALA A 49 5.38 17.04 10.15
N GLU A 50 5.58 15.85 10.72
CA GLU A 50 6.89 15.35 11.15
C GLU A 50 7.67 14.70 10.01
N LEU A 51 6.99 14.31 8.93
CA LEU A 51 7.57 13.64 7.78
C LEU A 51 8.11 14.66 6.78
N ARG A 52 9.34 14.44 6.31
CA ARG A 52 9.95 15.15 5.18
C ARG A 52 9.85 14.37 3.88
N SER A 53 9.80 13.03 3.98
CA SER A 53 9.54 12.14 2.86
C SER A 53 9.00 10.80 3.34
N ALA A 54 8.25 10.11 2.48
CA ALA A 54 7.83 8.74 2.66
C ALA A 54 7.98 7.99 1.32
N VAL A 55 9.02 7.14 1.21
CA VAL A 55 9.40 6.48 -0.04
C VAL A 55 9.26 4.97 0.09
N VAL A 56 8.56 4.33 -0.86
CA VAL A 56 8.49 2.86 -0.91
C VAL A 56 9.59 2.33 -1.82
N GLU A 57 10.49 1.55 -1.25
CA GLU A 57 11.64 0.91 -1.91
C GLU A 57 11.39 -0.60 -2.11
N ASP A 58 12.20 -1.19 -2.98
CA ASP A 58 12.18 -2.64 -3.30
C ASP A 58 10.84 -3.15 -3.83
N VAL A 59 10.07 -2.27 -4.48
CA VAL A 59 8.77 -2.60 -5.05
C VAL A 59 8.92 -3.64 -6.15
N PRO A 60 8.26 -4.82 -6.06
CA PRO A 60 8.37 -5.86 -7.07
C PRO A 60 7.72 -5.38 -8.37
N GLY A 61 8.52 -5.29 -9.43
CA GLY A 61 8.02 -4.92 -10.75
C GLY A 61 7.14 -6.01 -11.36
N HIS A 62 6.12 -5.59 -12.11
CA HIS A 62 5.33 -6.53 -12.90
C HIS A 62 6.18 -7.11 -14.05
N HIS A 63 6.47 -8.41 -13.98
CA HIS A 63 7.12 -9.13 -15.08
C HIS A 63 6.07 -9.91 -15.89
N PRO A 64 5.96 -9.68 -17.21
CA PRO A 64 5.09 -10.50 -18.06
C PRO A 64 5.73 -11.89 -18.25
N VAL A 65 5.51 -12.80 -17.31
CA VAL A 65 5.93 -14.21 -17.45
C VAL A 65 4.71 -15.11 -17.31
N GLY A 66 4.41 -15.86 -18.37
CA GLY A 66 3.11 -16.48 -18.66
C GLY A 66 2.60 -17.49 -17.62
N ARG A 67 1.27 -17.67 -17.57
CA ARG A 67 0.40 -18.63 -16.84
C ARG A 67 0.71 -18.96 -15.36
N ALA A 68 1.96 -19.04 -14.91
CA ALA A 68 2.38 -19.32 -13.53
C ALA A 68 2.07 -18.17 -12.55
N ALA A 69 2.16 -16.90 -12.99
CA ALA A 69 1.84 -15.74 -12.15
C ALA A 69 0.34 -15.68 -11.74
N LYS A 70 -0.56 -16.20 -12.58
CA LYS A 70 -1.99 -16.33 -12.24
C LYS A 70 -2.23 -17.36 -11.12
N LEU A 71 -1.38 -18.37 -11.01
CA LEU A 71 -1.48 -19.39 -9.96
C LEU A 71 -1.01 -18.85 -8.60
N LEU A 72 0.05 -18.02 -8.56
CA LEU A 72 0.47 -17.36 -7.32
C LEU A 72 -0.61 -16.38 -6.82
N GLY A 73 -1.19 -15.55 -7.69
CA GLY A 73 -2.26 -14.63 -7.31
C GLY A 73 -3.48 -15.29 -6.70
N ALA A 74 -3.89 -16.46 -7.22
CA ALA A 74 -4.98 -17.25 -6.66
C ALA A 74 -4.62 -17.87 -5.29
N MET A 75 -3.36 -18.27 -5.06
CA MET A 75 -2.92 -18.74 -3.75
C MET A 75 -2.85 -17.63 -2.70
N PHE A 76 -2.45 -16.40 -3.07
CA PHE A 76 -2.48 -15.27 -2.13
C PHE A 76 -3.90 -14.90 -1.69
N SER A 77 -4.89 -14.93 -2.59
CA SER A 77 -6.30 -14.71 -2.20
C SER A 77 -6.86 -15.83 -1.33
N ALA A 78 -6.37 -17.07 -1.47
CA ALA A 78 -6.78 -18.20 -0.63
C ALA A 78 -6.04 -18.27 0.73
N ALA A 79 -4.81 -17.78 0.80
CA ALA A 79 -3.95 -17.83 2.00
C ALA A 79 -4.31 -16.78 3.07
N ILE A 80 -5.21 -15.83 2.78
CA ILE A 80 -5.81 -14.96 3.82
C ILE A 80 -6.68 -15.78 4.81
N GLY A 81 -6.88 -17.09 4.57
CA GLY A 81 -7.59 -18.02 5.47
C GLY A 81 -6.88 -19.33 5.82
N GLY A 82 -5.59 -19.53 5.55
CA GLY A 82 -4.91 -20.80 5.86
C GLY A 82 -3.38 -20.71 5.92
N GLU A 83 -2.80 -21.48 6.84
CA GLU A 83 -1.35 -21.59 7.11
C GLU A 83 -0.52 -21.66 5.81
N PHE A 84 0.41 -20.71 5.66
CA PHE A 84 1.25 -20.55 4.48
C PHE A 84 2.19 -21.74 4.27
N ALA A 85 2.10 -22.39 3.11
CA ALA A 85 3.03 -23.42 2.62
C ALA A 85 3.90 -22.90 1.44
N GLY A 86 4.30 -21.62 1.48
CA GLY A 86 5.17 -20.96 0.50
C GLY A 86 5.84 -19.71 1.06
N GLU A 87 6.83 -19.16 0.34
CA GLU A 87 7.46 -17.86 0.65
C GLU A 87 6.37 -16.77 0.65
N GLY A 88 6.33 -15.95 1.70
CA GLY A 88 5.27 -14.96 1.93
C GLY A 88 5.18 -13.89 0.83
N PRO A 89 4.24 -12.93 0.93
CA PRO A 89 4.20 -11.81 -0.01
C PRO A 89 5.57 -11.09 -0.01
N PRO A 90 6.09 -10.68 -1.18
CA PRO A 90 7.40 -10.03 -1.27
C PRO A 90 7.53 -8.86 -0.30
N GLU A 91 8.66 -8.78 0.39
CA GLU A 91 8.98 -7.68 1.30
C GLU A 91 9.37 -6.43 0.49
N MET A 92 8.90 -5.28 0.96
CA MET A 92 9.23 -3.93 0.50
C MET A 92 9.62 -3.10 1.72
N ARG A 93 10.25 -1.94 1.51
CA ARG A 93 10.65 -1.05 2.61
C ARG A 93 10.01 0.33 2.46
N LEU A 94 9.37 0.82 3.51
CA LEU A 94 8.93 2.20 3.59
C LEU A 94 9.99 3.01 4.34
N ARG A 95 10.72 3.85 3.60
CA ARG A 95 11.74 4.75 4.12
C ARG A 95 11.12 6.11 4.46
N LEU A 96 11.11 6.44 5.74
CA LEU A 96 10.59 7.69 6.29
C LEU A 96 11.74 8.60 6.69
N GLU A 97 11.71 9.85 6.26
CA GLU A 97 12.64 10.88 6.74
C GLU A 97 11.94 11.82 7.71
N THR A 98 12.53 12.02 8.89
CA THR A 98 12.07 12.98 9.91
C THR A 98 13.23 13.86 10.39
N ASP A 99 12.93 14.88 11.19
CA ASP A 99 13.95 15.71 11.84
C ASP A 99 14.93 14.94 12.71
N GLU A 100 14.53 13.77 13.20
CA GLU A 100 15.37 12.89 14.02
C GLU A 100 16.24 11.92 13.21
N GLY A 101 15.99 11.80 11.90
CA GLY A 101 16.73 10.93 11.00
C GLY A 101 15.85 10.07 10.11
N THR A 102 16.43 9.02 9.55
CA THR A 102 15.73 8.07 8.68
C THR A 102 15.22 6.88 9.48
N ARG A 103 13.97 6.48 9.23
CA ARG A 103 13.36 5.26 9.76
C ARG A 103 12.97 4.36 8.59
N GLU A 104 13.25 3.07 8.70
CA GLU A 104 12.79 2.08 7.73
C GLU A 104 11.72 1.21 8.40
N VAL A 105 10.62 1.00 7.69
CA VAL A 105 9.51 0.16 8.14
C VAL A 105 9.26 -0.91 7.10
N THR A 106 9.17 -2.17 7.53
CA THR A 106 8.84 -3.29 6.65
C THR A 106 7.38 -3.19 6.21
N VAL A 107 7.15 -3.30 4.89
CA VAL A 107 5.81 -3.42 4.30
C VAL A 107 5.80 -4.59 3.31
N HIS A 108 4.66 -5.28 3.17
CA HIS A 108 4.58 -6.42 2.27
C HIS A 108 3.80 -6.06 1.00
N ALA A 109 4.16 -6.63 -0.13
CA ALA A 109 3.47 -6.38 -1.39
C ALA A 109 2.02 -6.93 -1.36
N ALA A 110 1.08 -6.09 -1.77
CA ALA A 110 -0.32 -6.47 -1.99
C ALA A 110 -0.55 -7.10 -3.37
N ALA A 111 0.37 -6.92 -4.31
CA ALA A 111 0.23 -7.38 -5.68
C ALA A 111 1.05 -8.66 -5.93
N ALA A 112 0.38 -9.81 -5.93
CA ALA A 112 0.98 -11.13 -6.18
C ALA A 112 1.75 -11.26 -7.51
N GLY A 113 1.44 -10.41 -8.50
CA GLY A 113 2.10 -10.37 -9.81
C GLY A 113 3.07 -9.20 -9.97
N GLY A 114 3.36 -8.44 -8.90
CA GLY A 114 4.11 -7.19 -8.96
C GLY A 114 3.26 -6.00 -9.46
N TYR A 115 3.84 -4.81 -9.35
CA TYR A 115 3.19 -3.53 -9.66
C TYR A 115 3.60 -3.02 -11.05
N LEU A 116 2.66 -2.36 -11.74
CA LEU A 116 2.99 -1.64 -12.97
C LEU A 116 3.83 -0.41 -12.62
N THR A 117 4.89 -0.15 -13.40
CA THR A 117 5.83 0.97 -13.15
C THR A 117 5.12 2.31 -13.00
N GLU A 118 4.10 2.58 -13.82
CA GLU A 118 3.35 3.83 -13.75
C GLU A 118 2.50 3.93 -12.47
N GLU A 119 1.95 2.81 -11.98
CA GLU A 119 1.21 2.80 -10.71
C GLU A 119 2.13 3.04 -9.51
N VAL A 120 3.34 2.46 -9.52
CA VAL A 120 4.36 2.73 -8.49
C VAL A 120 4.70 4.22 -8.47
N ARG A 121 4.97 4.79 -9.65
CA ARG A 121 5.30 6.22 -9.80
C ARG A 121 4.17 7.11 -9.29
N LEU A 122 2.93 6.84 -9.69
CA LEU A 122 1.75 7.61 -9.26
C LEU A 122 1.44 7.45 -7.77
N SER A 123 1.66 6.27 -7.19
CA SER A 123 1.53 6.07 -5.75
C SER A 123 2.61 6.81 -4.96
N GLN A 124 3.84 6.84 -5.45
CA GLN A 124 4.91 7.64 -4.84
C GLN A 124 4.59 9.14 -4.92
N ASP A 125 4.15 9.64 -6.09
CA ASP A 125 3.70 11.03 -6.26
C ASP A 125 2.58 11.38 -5.26
N LEU A 126 1.67 10.45 -4.98
CA LEU A 126 0.58 10.66 -4.02
C LEU A 126 1.07 10.70 -2.56
N LEU A 127 2.00 9.81 -2.19
CA LEU A 127 2.65 9.84 -0.86
C LEU A 127 3.39 11.16 -0.65
N ASP A 128 4.14 11.64 -1.64
CA ASP A 128 4.84 12.92 -1.58
C ASP A 128 3.86 14.09 -1.36
N ARG A 129 2.66 14.02 -1.96
CA ARG A 129 1.61 15.03 -1.77
C ARG A 129 0.94 14.97 -0.40
N PHE A 130 0.78 13.79 0.18
CA PHE A 130 0.33 13.64 1.57
C PHE A 130 1.34 14.25 2.53
N VAL A 131 2.63 13.95 2.35
CA VAL A 131 3.72 14.55 3.14
C VAL A 131 3.76 16.07 2.96
N ALA A 132 3.57 16.58 1.75
CA ALA A 132 3.51 18.02 1.48
C ALA A 132 2.21 18.70 1.97
N GLY A 133 1.22 17.95 2.45
CA GLY A 133 -0.09 18.48 2.85
C GLY A 133 -0.92 19.03 1.68
N THR A 134 -0.63 18.59 0.45
CA THR A 134 -1.32 19.00 -0.79
C THR A 134 -2.30 17.97 -1.32
N ALA A 135 -2.46 16.86 -0.59
CA ALA A 135 -3.50 15.87 -0.76
C ALA A 135 -3.86 15.27 0.61
N ASP A 136 -5.04 14.67 0.75
CA ASP A 136 -5.52 14.07 2.00
C ASP A 136 -5.87 12.57 1.79
N PRO A 137 -5.32 11.64 2.61
CA PRO A 137 -5.70 10.22 2.58
C PRO A 137 -7.20 9.96 2.71
N ARG A 138 -7.98 10.90 3.28
CA ARG A 138 -9.45 10.80 3.35
C ARG A 138 -10.11 10.62 2.00
N ALA A 139 -9.57 11.18 0.92
CA ALA A 139 -10.13 10.97 -0.42
C ALA A 139 -10.03 9.49 -0.85
N VAL A 140 -8.99 8.79 -0.41
CA VAL A 140 -8.81 7.36 -0.64
C VAL A 140 -9.74 6.54 0.27
N GLU A 141 -9.88 6.93 1.54
CA GLU A 141 -10.81 6.31 2.48
C GLU A 141 -12.27 6.44 2.04
N GLU A 142 -12.67 7.62 1.53
CA GLU A 142 -14.00 7.89 0.99
C GLU A 142 -14.31 6.98 -0.19
N TRP A 143 -13.39 6.91 -1.16
CA TRP A 143 -13.52 5.96 -2.27
C TRP A 143 -13.58 4.51 -1.77
N GLY A 144 -12.79 4.16 -0.77
CA GLY A 144 -12.76 2.83 -0.17
C GLY A 144 -14.10 2.41 0.42
N ARG A 145 -14.77 3.31 1.15
CA ARG A 145 -16.10 3.07 1.72
C ARG A 145 -17.14 2.75 0.66
N GLU A 146 -17.05 3.40 -0.49
CA GLU A 146 -18.04 3.25 -1.57
C GLU A 146 -17.75 2.05 -2.46
N HIS A 147 -16.47 1.80 -2.77
CA HIS A 147 -16.08 0.92 -3.88
C HIS A 147 -15.15 -0.24 -3.52
N ALA A 148 -14.46 -0.23 -2.37
CA ALA A 148 -13.45 -1.27 -2.09
C ALA A 148 -14.05 -2.69 -2.02
N ALA A 149 -15.33 -2.79 -1.68
CA ALA A 149 -16.06 -4.05 -1.66
C ALA A 149 -16.33 -4.63 -3.07
N GLU A 150 -16.15 -3.86 -4.13
CA GLU A 150 -16.31 -4.33 -5.52
C GLU A 150 -15.06 -5.07 -6.03
N GLY A 151 -13.94 -4.95 -5.31
CA GLY A 151 -12.66 -5.56 -5.64
C GLY A 151 -11.71 -4.62 -6.39
N THR A 152 -10.53 -5.13 -6.73
CA THR A 152 -9.46 -4.37 -7.41
C THR A 152 -9.89 -3.92 -8.82
N PRO A 153 -9.95 -2.61 -9.11
CA PRO A 153 -10.32 -2.10 -10.43
C PRO A 153 -9.31 -2.48 -11.52
N GLU A 154 -9.71 -2.32 -12.78
CA GLU A 154 -8.81 -2.48 -13.93
C GLU A 154 -7.65 -1.47 -13.89
N PRO A 155 -6.47 -1.80 -14.45
CA PRO A 155 -5.27 -0.96 -14.35
C PRO A 155 -5.46 0.51 -14.73
N ARG A 156 -6.17 0.79 -15.83
CA ARG A 156 -6.44 2.18 -16.27
C ARG A 156 -7.29 2.97 -15.27
N VAL A 157 -8.24 2.30 -14.61
CA VAL A 157 -9.07 2.92 -13.58
C VAL A 157 -8.22 3.23 -12.36
N ARG A 158 -7.34 2.31 -11.96
CA ARG A 158 -6.42 2.53 -10.83
C ARG A 158 -5.47 3.71 -11.08
N GLU A 159 -4.85 3.80 -12.26
CA GLU A 159 -4.03 4.96 -12.63
C GLU A 159 -4.83 6.27 -12.61
N THR A 160 -6.08 6.25 -13.08
CA THR A 160 -6.96 7.43 -13.05
C THR A 160 -7.27 7.85 -11.62
N LEU A 161 -7.58 6.90 -10.73
CA LEU A 161 -7.82 7.17 -9.30
C LEU A 161 -6.60 7.81 -8.65
N LEU A 162 -5.41 7.25 -8.84
CA LEU A 162 -4.17 7.81 -8.28
C LEU A 162 -3.92 9.25 -8.75
N ARG A 163 -4.15 9.55 -10.04
CA ARG A 163 -4.03 10.91 -10.57
C ARG A 163 -5.08 11.85 -9.98
N THR A 164 -6.31 11.39 -9.79
CA THR A 164 -7.40 12.18 -9.20
C THR A 164 -7.09 12.52 -7.76
N TRP A 165 -6.71 11.54 -6.93
CA TRP A 165 -6.36 11.78 -5.53
C TRP A 165 -5.16 12.72 -5.36
N ALA A 166 -4.21 12.69 -6.29
CA ALA A 166 -3.08 13.61 -6.30
C ALA A 166 -3.48 15.06 -6.62
N GLN A 167 -4.72 15.33 -7.04
CA GLN A 167 -5.18 16.66 -7.44
C GLN A 167 -6.22 17.26 -6.47
N LEU A 168 -6.65 16.49 -5.46
CA LEU A 168 -7.63 16.88 -4.45
C LEU A 168 -6.93 17.46 -3.22
#